data_AF-A0A420XTV5-F1
#
_entry.id   AF-A0A420XTV5-F1
#
_cell.length_a   1.000
_cell.length_b   1.000
_cell.length_c   1.000
_cell.angle_alpha   90.00
_cell.angle_beta   90.00
_cell.angle_gamma   90.00
#
_symmetry.space_group_name_H-M   'P 1'
#
loop_
_entity.id
_entity.type
_entity.pdbx_description
1 polymer ?
#
loop_
_entity_poly.entity_id
_entity_poly.type
_entity_poly.pdbx_seq_one_letter_code
_entity_poly.pdbx_strand_id
1 'polypeptide(L)'
;MRTSGRLGDGYVEGERVFAPPQGSFDADWVASLAAEQLARPVARPAVLAAVADAWAAIRLGALGSNDLLEGDHEPDVAAAAVSAAREFITAYDVPVHPPVTR
;
A
#
# COMPACT_ATOMS: atom_id res chain seq x y z
N MET A 1 27.31 -33.06 0.46
CA MET A 1 26.01 -33.35 1.12
C MET A 1 25.35 -32.01 1.43
N ARG A 2 24.20 -31.73 0.81
CA ARG A 2 23.38 -30.51 1.01
C ARG A 2 22.50 -30.66 2.27
N THR A 3 22.21 -29.53 2.94
CA THR A 3 20.88 -28.95 3.24
C THR A 3 21.12 -27.66 4.04
N SER A 4 20.89 -26.46 3.51
CA SER A 4 19.60 -25.74 3.41
C SER A 4 18.97 -25.47 4.79
N GLY A 5 19.09 -24.25 5.30
CA GLY A 5 18.28 -23.69 6.38
C GLY A 5 17.68 -22.36 5.90
N ARG A 6 16.37 -22.35 5.70
CA ARG A 6 15.56 -21.27 5.12
C ARG A 6 15.08 -20.32 6.23
N LEU A 7 14.95 -19.04 5.84
CA LEU A 7 14.18 -17.92 6.42
C LEU A 7 13.14 -18.30 7.49
N GLY A 8 13.11 -17.54 8.60
CA GLY A 8 12.04 -17.59 9.61
C GLY A 8 12.11 -16.44 10.62
N ASP A 9 11.34 -15.39 10.34
CA ASP A 9 10.52 -14.59 11.26
C ASP A 9 11.18 -13.98 12.52
N GLY A 10 11.77 -12.80 12.35
CA GLY A 10 12.14 -11.93 13.47
C GLY A 10 10.97 -11.05 13.92
N TYR A 11 9.89 -11.64 14.46
CA TYR A 11 8.97 -10.89 15.31
C TYR A 11 9.32 -11.20 16.76
N VAL A 12 9.95 -10.25 17.46
CA VAL A 12 10.24 -10.39 18.89
C VAL A 12 8.99 -9.95 19.65
N GLU A 13 8.36 -10.92 20.32
CA GLU A 13 7.18 -10.67 21.17
C GLU A 13 7.55 -9.68 22.28
N GLY A 14 7.14 -8.41 22.14
CA GLY A 14 7.43 -7.33 23.08
C GLY A 14 7.93 -6.02 22.44
N GLU A 15 8.34 -6.03 21.17
CA GLU A 15 8.63 -4.78 20.45
C GLU A 15 7.33 -4.14 19.99
N ARG A 16 7.04 -2.91 20.47
CA ARG A 16 5.98 -2.10 19.89
C ARG A 16 6.47 -1.60 18.54
N VAL A 17 6.29 -2.43 17.52
CA VAL A 17 6.54 -2.04 16.14
C VAL A 17 5.41 -1.09 15.76
N PHE A 18 5.69 0.21 15.81
CA PHE A 18 4.79 1.26 15.32
C PHE A 18 4.79 1.33 13.80
N ALA A 19 5.13 0.25 13.10
CA ALA A 19 5.20 0.18 11.65
C ALA A 19 4.57 -1.13 11.18
N PRO A 20 3.95 -1.16 10.00
CA PRO A 20 3.34 -2.37 9.48
C PRO A 20 4.40 -3.46 9.24
N PRO A 21 4.03 -4.74 9.41
CA PRO A 21 4.94 -5.85 9.15
C PRO A 21 5.34 -5.86 7.68
N GLN A 22 6.61 -6.14 7.42
CA GLN A 22 7.16 -6.22 6.08
C GLN A 22 6.39 -7.26 5.25
N GLY A 23 6.11 -6.95 3.99
CA GLY A 23 5.35 -7.79 3.06
C GLY A 23 3.83 -7.72 3.19
N SER A 24 3.28 -6.92 4.12
CA SER A 24 1.82 -6.74 4.29
C SER A 24 1.38 -5.33 3.94
N PHE A 25 0.26 -5.21 3.22
CA PHE A 25 -0.36 -3.92 2.93
C PHE A 25 -1.27 -3.47 4.08
N ASP A 26 -1.03 -2.28 4.62
CA ASP A 26 -1.88 -1.66 5.65
C ASP A 26 -2.54 -0.39 5.08
N ALA A 27 -3.83 -0.49 4.75
CA ALA A 27 -4.57 0.61 4.15
C ALA A 27 -4.72 1.83 5.07
N ASP A 28 -4.72 1.63 6.38
CA ASP A 28 -4.88 2.68 7.38
C ASP A 28 -3.60 3.51 7.53
N TRP A 29 -2.46 2.81 7.47
CA TRP A 29 -1.14 3.44 7.36
C TRP A 29 -1.00 4.24 6.07
N VAL A 30 -1.32 3.62 4.94
CA VAL A 30 -1.20 4.27 3.62
C VAL A 30 -2.13 5.48 3.51
N ALA A 31 -3.34 5.41 4.08
CA ALA A 31 -4.24 6.57 4.13
C ALA A 31 -3.69 7.73 4.97
N SER A 32 -2.92 7.43 6.01
CA SER A 32 -2.25 8.46 6.81
C SER A 32 -1.12 9.13 6.00
N LEU A 33 -0.30 8.35 5.29
CA LEU A 33 0.72 8.88 4.36
C LEU A 33 0.10 9.72 3.23
N ALA A 34 -1.00 9.25 2.63
CA ALA A 34 -1.71 9.98 1.59
C ALA A 34 -2.27 11.31 2.12
N ALA A 35 -2.82 11.32 3.34
CA ALA A 35 -3.35 12.53 3.95
C ALA A 35 -2.26 13.60 4.20
N GLU A 36 -1.02 13.20 4.51
CA GLU A 36 0.11 14.13 4.67
C GLU A 36 0.52 14.81 3.36
N GLN A 37 0.22 14.21 2.21
CA GLN A 37 0.52 14.78 0.89
C GLN A 37 -0.53 15.80 0.43
N LEU A 38 -1.68 15.89 1.11
CA LEU A 38 -2.79 16.77 0.73
C LEU A 38 -2.60 18.18 1.33
N ALA A 39 -2.81 19.21 0.49
CA ALA A 39 -2.70 20.61 0.92
C ALA A 39 -3.89 21.09 1.78
N ARG A 40 -4.90 20.23 1.99
CA ARG A 40 -6.12 20.53 2.73
C ARG A 40 -6.55 19.30 3.54
N PRO A 41 -7.31 19.49 4.63
CA PRO A 41 -7.93 18.37 5.30
C PRO A 41 -8.97 17.71 4.40
N VAL A 42 -8.89 16.38 4.29
CA VAL A 42 -9.86 15.53 3.59
C VAL A 42 -10.43 14.52 4.58
N ALA A 43 -11.70 14.17 4.42
CA ALA A 43 -12.36 13.20 5.28
C ALA A 43 -11.66 11.84 5.17
N ARG A 44 -11.27 11.27 6.31
CA ARG A 44 -10.54 10.00 6.37
C ARG A 44 -11.21 8.84 5.61
N PRO A 45 -12.55 8.67 5.65
CA PRO A 45 -13.20 7.63 4.84
C PRO A 45 -12.98 7.79 3.33
N ALA A 46 -12.88 9.02 2.82
CA ALA A 46 -12.61 9.26 1.40
C ALA A 46 -11.19 8.86 1.02
N VAL A 47 -10.20 9.19 1.87
CA VAL A 47 -8.80 8.79 1.66
C VAL A 47 -8.66 7.27 1.72
N LEU A 48 -9.32 6.60 2.67
CA LEU A 48 -9.33 5.14 2.77
C LEU A 48 -9.94 4.48 1.53
N ALA A 49 -11.04 5.01 1.00
CA ALA A 49 -11.66 4.49 -0.22
C ALA A 49 -10.70 4.62 -1.42
N ALA A 50 -10.08 5.79 -1.59
CA ALA A 50 -9.09 6.00 -2.66
C ALA A 50 -7.88 5.07 -2.52
N VAL A 51 -7.38 4.82 -1.30
CA VAL A 51 -6.28 3.88 -1.04
C VAL A 51 -6.67 2.44 -1.36
N ALA A 52 -7.89 2.03 -1.01
CA ALA A 52 -8.38 0.69 -1.33
C ALA A 52 -8.44 0.46 -2.86
N ASP A 53 -8.93 1.46 -3.60
CA ASP A 53 -9.00 1.41 -5.06
C ASP A 53 -7.60 1.47 -5.69
N ALA A 54 -6.69 2.31 -5.17
CA ALA A 54 -5.29 2.38 -5.59
C ALA A 54 -4.62 1.00 -5.47
N TRP A 55 -4.79 0.36 -4.32
CA TRP A 55 -4.25 -0.96 -4.07
C TRP A 55 -4.79 -2.02 -5.02
N ALA A 56 -6.11 -2.02 -5.25
CA ALA A 56 -6.75 -2.95 -6.18
C ALA A 56 -6.20 -2.76 -7.60
N ALA A 57 -6.12 -1.51 -8.07
CA ALA A 57 -5.64 -1.19 -9.41
C ALA A 57 -4.16 -1.54 -9.60
N ILE A 58 -3.30 -1.28 -8.59
CA ILE A 58 -1.89 -1.68 -8.61
C ILE A 58 -1.75 -3.20 -8.68
N ARG A 59 -2.49 -3.96 -7.86
CA ARG A 59 -2.43 -5.43 -7.88
C ARG A 59 -2.89 -6.05 -9.18
N LEU A 60 -3.84 -5.41 -9.86
CA LEU A 60 -4.32 -5.85 -11.17
C LEU A 60 -3.39 -5.43 -12.31
N GLY A 61 -2.33 -4.66 -12.03
CA GLY A 61 -1.46 -4.08 -13.05
C GLY A 61 -2.18 -3.06 -13.94
N ALA A 62 -3.28 -2.48 -13.46
CA ALA A 62 -4.12 -1.53 -14.19
C ALA A 62 -3.58 -0.09 -14.15
N LEU A 63 -2.55 0.18 -13.34
CA LEU A 63 -1.88 1.48 -13.26
C LEU A 63 -0.42 1.37 -13.70
N GLY A 64 -0.09 1.99 -14.83
CA GLY A 64 1.29 2.31 -15.23
C GLY A 64 1.89 3.43 -14.39
N SER A 65 3.20 3.69 -14.50
CA SER A 65 3.95 4.57 -13.58
C SER A 65 3.43 6.01 -13.43
N ASN A 66 2.61 6.51 -14.35
CA ASN A 66 2.02 7.85 -14.28
C ASN A 66 0.48 7.86 -14.30
N ASP A 67 -0.16 6.70 -14.18
CA ASP A 67 -1.62 6.60 -14.25
C ASP A 67 -2.25 7.03 -12.92
N LEU A 68 -3.35 7.76 -13.03
CA LEU A 68 -4.23 8.12 -11.92
C LEU A 68 -5.35 7.08 -11.81
N LEU A 69 -5.92 6.96 -10.62
CA LEU A 69 -7.16 6.20 -10.46
C LEU A 69 -8.27 6.85 -11.28
N GLU A 70 -8.87 6.08 -12.18
CA GLU A 70 -10.15 6.43 -12.78
C GLU A 70 -11.26 6.13 -11.75
N GLY A 71 -12.14 7.10 -11.48
CA GLY A 71 -13.25 6.92 -10.54
C GLY A 71 -13.79 8.23 -9.96
N ASP A 72 -14.65 8.09 -8.95
CA ASP A 72 -15.36 9.20 -8.27
C ASP A 72 -14.51 9.94 -7.22
N HIS A 73 -13.20 9.70 -7.19
CA HIS A 73 -12.30 10.36 -6.24
C HIS A 73 -11.88 11.73 -6.75
N GLU A 74 -11.72 12.68 -5.82
CA GLU A 74 -11.11 13.97 -6.17
C GLU A 74 -9.67 13.74 -6.71
N PRO A 75 -9.23 14.42 -7.79
CA PRO A 75 -7.97 14.11 -8.46
C PRO A 75 -6.73 14.20 -7.56
N ASP A 76 -6.72 15.14 -6.62
CA ASP A 76 -5.65 15.30 -5.62
C ASP A 76 -5.60 14.11 -4.65
N VAL A 77 -6.77 13.63 -4.20
CA VAL A 77 -6.90 12.46 -3.32
C VAL A 77 -6.50 11.18 -4.04
N ALA A 78 -6.93 11.00 -5.30
CA ALA A 78 -6.54 9.87 -6.14
C ALA A 78 -5.02 9.82 -6.35
N ALA A 79 -4.40 10.96 -6.69
CA ALA A 79 -2.95 11.05 -6.89
C ALA A 79 -2.17 10.73 -5.61
N ALA A 80 -2.59 11.31 -4.47
CA ALA A 80 -1.97 11.05 -3.17
C ALA A 80 -2.08 9.58 -2.75
N ALA A 81 -3.26 8.96 -2.96
CA ALA A 81 -3.46 7.55 -2.65
C ALA A 81 -2.56 6.63 -3.49
N VAL A 82 -2.42 6.88 -4.79
CA VAL A 82 -1.54 6.10 -5.68
C VAL A 82 -0.07 6.30 -5.30
N SER A 83 0.37 7.54 -5.03
CA SER A 83 1.75 7.82 -4.61
C SER A 83 2.07 7.12 -3.30
N ALA A 84 1.26 7.33 -2.27
CA ALA A 84 1.44 6.73 -0.95
C ALA A 84 1.44 5.20 -1.00
N ALA A 85 0.54 4.59 -1.80
CA ALA A 85 0.50 3.14 -1.96
C ALA A 85 1.81 2.60 -2.58
N ARG A 86 2.36 3.28 -3.59
CA ARG A 86 3.63 2.87 -4.23
C ARG A 86 4.84 3.05 -3.33
N GLU A 87 4.91 4.18 -2.63
CA GLU A 87 5.94 4.45 -1.64
C GLU A 87 5.92 3.35 -0.56
N PHE A 88 4.73 3.01 -0.07
CA PHE A 88 4.55 1.97 0.93
C PHE A 88 4.95 0.59 0.41
N ILE A 89 4.50 0.20 -0.79
CA ILE A 89 4.85 -1.08 -1.42
C ILE A 89 6.37 -1.21 -1.56
N THR A 90 7.04 -0.13 -1.95
CA THR A 90 8.49 -0.08 -2.10
C THR A 90 9.19 -0.15 -0.74
N ALA A 91 8.71 0.60 0.26
CA ALA A 91 9.33 0.68 1.58
C ALA A 91 9.20 -0.62 2.39
N TYR A 92 8.08 -1.33 2.23
CA TYR A 92 7.74 -2.52 3.00
C TYR A 92 7.83 -3.82 2.18
N ASP A 93 8.35 -3.78 0.95
CA ASP A 93 8.50 -4.94 0.06
C ASP A 93 7.18 -5.73 -0.10
N VAL A 94 6.07 -5.00 -0.31
CA VAL A 94 4.74 -5.60 -0.42
C VAL A 94 4.60 -6.28 -1.79
N PRO A 95 4.27 -7.58 -1.84
CA PRO A 95 4.15 -8.29 -3.11
C PRO A 95 2.94 -7.81 -3.91
N VAL A 96 3.21 -7.30 -5.11
CA VAL A 96 2.20 -6.89 -6.11
C VAL A 96 2.12 -7.94 -7.22
N HIS A 97 1.43 -9.04 -6.94
CA HIS A 97 1.16 -10.06 -7.95
C HIS A 97 -0.34 -10.10 -8.27
N PRO A 98 -0.71 -10.23 -9.56
CA PRO A 98 -2.09 -10.52 -9.91
C PRO A 98 -2.47 -11.87 -9.27
N PRO A 99 -3.73 -12.04 -8.82
CA PRO A 99 -4.17 -13.32 -8.28
C PRO A 99 -3.94 -14.41 -9.34
N VAL A 100 -3.14 -15.41 -9.00
CA VAL A 100 -2.94 -16.58 -9.86
C VAL A 100 -4.25 -17.36 -9.84
N THR A 101 -5.09 -17.17 -10.86
CA THR A 101 -6.27 -18.00 -11.09
C THR A 101 -5.78 -19.43 -11.33
N ARG A 102 -6.15 -20.35 -10.45
CA ARG A 102 -5.90 -21.78 -10.60
C ARG A 102 -7.12 -22.48 -11.19
#